data_AF-A0A1W9QF35-F1
#
_entry.id   AF-A0A1W9QF35-F1
#
_cell.length_a   1.000
_cell.length_b   1.000
_cell.length_c   1.000
_cell.angle_alpha   90.00
_cell.angle_beta   90.00
_cell.angle_gamma   90.00
#
_symmetry.space_group_name_H-M   'P 1'
#
loop_
_entity.id
_entity.type
_entity.pdbx_description
1 polymer ?
#
loop_
_entity_poly.entity_id
_entity_poly.type
_entity_poly.pdbx_seq_one_letter_code
_entity_poly.pdbx_strand_id
1 'polypeptide(L)'
;MTLSRLAPLLLLALPLSCREKAEPASRASEKPATDPSAEKPTEPQAKDAPAPPGAPKGSMELIGPELWVTPGKGIGSLFFGAFEEVIQKRLEAPCAAEKIERETTPSGVVEKKRCAYIDHGFELTFEDSVLTGIHVHRRDREVRGYDLKEPRYYGTFKGGVPPKIMIGLFKHIAEEEYGKPPREEKLPELGPDGLYARGFYPGVTFEYDEIHDGSVKLAGFIVEPDEQAKKVIEKSLSEKRAKK
;
A
#
# COMPACT_ATOMS: atom_id res chain seq x y z
N MET A 1 13.52 -56.61 -9.91
CA MET A 1 14.78 -57.10 -9.30
C MET A 1 15.93 -56.28 -9.87
N THR A 2 16.99 -56.09 -9.07
CA THR A 2 18.26 -55.34 -9.29
C THR A 2 18.14 -53.80 -9.29
N LEU A 3 18.40 -53.11 -8.16
CA LEU A 3 19.68 -52.71 -7.51
C LEU A 3 19.99 -51.23 -7.85
N SER A 4 19.64 -50.27 -6.99
CA SER A 4 20.44 -49.77 -5.86
C SER A 4 21.82 -49.27 -6.24
N ARG A 5 22.02 -47.94 -6.24
CA ARG A 5 23.26 -47.27 -5.77
C ARG A 5 22.95 -45.87 -5.22
N LEU A 6 23.07 -45.76 -3.90
CA LEU A 6 23.35 -44.52 -3.19
C LEU A 6 24.73 -43.97 -3.60
N ALA A 7 24.88 -42.65 -3.60
CA ALA A 7 26.18 -41.99 -3.48
C ALA A 7 26.07 -40.84 -2.45
N PRO A 8 27.11 -40.61 -1.62
CA PRO A 8 27.00 -39.91 -0.34
C PRO A 8 27.50 -38.46 -0.37
N LEU A 9 27.15 -37.78 0.73
CA LEU A 9 27.65 -36.51 1.27
C LEU A 9 29.07 -36.09 0.83
N LEU A 10 29.21 -34.80 0.50
CA LEU A 10 30.43 -34.03 0.78
C LEU A 10 30.05 -32.76 1.56
N LEU A 11 30.30 -32.79 2.87
CA LEU A 11 30.40 -31.60 3.72
C LEU A 11 31.80 -31.00 3.55
N LEU A 12 31.87 -29.74 3.13
CA LEU A 12 33.08 -28.93 3.23
C LEU A 12 32.79 -27.73 4.12
N ALA A 13 33.20 -27.85 5.38
CA ALA A 13 33.32 -26.75 6.33
C ALA A 13 34.76 -26.25 6.30
N LEU A 14 34.97 -24.95 6.11
CA LEU A 14 36.24 -24.22 6.29
C LEU A 14 35.92 -22.74 6.58
N PRO A 15 36.82 -21.97 7.23
CA PRO A 15 36.58 -21.43 8.56
C PRO A 15 36.50 -19.90 8.64
N LEU A 16 36.00 -19.42 9.80
CA LEU A 16 36.12 -18.04 10.28
C LEU A 16 37.57 -17.56 10.22
N SER A 17 37.78 -16.39 9.60
CA SER A 17 38.99 -15.59 9.77
C SER A 17 38.59 -14.24 10.34
N CYS A 18 38.50 -14.15 11.67
CA CYS A 18 38.54 -12.90 12.41
C CYS A 18 39.94 -12.31 12.29
N ARG A 19 40.07 -11.08 11.76
CA ARG A 19 41.31 -10.31 11.84
C ARG A 19 41.07 -9.06 12.68
N GLU A 20 41.87 -8.99 13.72
CA GLU A 20 41.90 -8.07 14.85
C GLU A 20 42.67 -6.77 14.52
N LYS A 21 42.40 -5.74 15.33
CA LYS A 21 43.26 -4.59 15.70
C LYS A 21 43.46 -3.44 14.69
N ALA A 22 42.97 -2.26 15.07
CA ALA A 22 43.80 -1.24 15.75
C ALA A 22 42.98 0.01 16.13
N GLU A 23 42.78 0.24 17.44
CA GLU A 23 42.69 1.60 18.00
C GLU A 23 44.12 2.15 18.17
N PRO A 24 44.26 3.49 18.13
CA PRO A 24 45.00 4.13 19.21
C PRO A 24 44.24 5.29 19.83
N ALA A 25 44.33 5.31 21.16
CA ALA A 25 43.82 6.32 22.05
C ALA A 25 44.63 7.62 22.03
N SER A 26 43.98 8.63 22.61
CA SER A 26 44.56 9.68 23.45
C SER A 26 45.28 10.85 22.76
N ARG A 27 44.62 12.01 22.82
CA ARG A 27 45.22 13.19 23.47
C ARG A 27 44.14 14.00 24.18
N ALA A 28 44.19 13.93 25.51
CA ALA A 28 43.64 14.95 26.38
C ALA A 28 44.39 16.27 26.16
N SER A 29 43.66 17.38 26.14
CA SER A 29 44.22 18.70 26.40
C SER A 29 43.23 19.48 27.26
N GLU A 30 43.77 20.04 28.34
CA GLU A 30 43.10 20.63 29.49
C GLU A 30 42.26 21.88 29.19
N LYS A 31 41.25 22.09 30.06
CA LYS A 31 40.56 23.36 30.31
C LYS A 31 41.54 24.47 30.77
N PRO A 32 41.14 25.75 30.67
CA PRO A 32 40.64 26.41 31.88
C PRO A 32 39.33 27.18 31.67
N ALA A 33 38.60 27.34 32.78
CA ALA A 33 37.29 27.99 32.93
C ALA A 33 37.38 29.53 32.91
N THR A 34 36.33 30.22 32.43
CA THR A 34 35.44 31.11 33.22
C THR A 34 34.38 31.79 32.34
N ASP A 35 33.15 31.80 32.86
CA ASP A 35 31.94 32.54 32.43
C ASP A 35 32.11 34.07 32.60
N PRO A 36 31.40 34.96 31.86
CA PRO A 36 29.95 35.13 32.07
C PRO A 36 29.08 35.46 30.83
N SER A 37 27.85 34.93 30.87
CA SER A 37 26.57 35.62 30.60
C SER A 37 26.54 36.67 29.48
N ALA A 38 26.06 36.26 28.29
CA ALA A 38 25.38 37.16 27.36
C ALA A 38 24.24 36.42 26.67
N GLU A 39 23.12 37.12 26.59
CA GLU A 39 21.77 36.68 26.22
C GLU A 39 21.68 35.79 24.97
N LYS A 40 20.93 34.68 25.12
CA LYS A 40 20.32 33.97 23.99
C LYS A 40 19.49 34.96 23.17
N PRO A 41 19.65 35.05 21.85
CA PRO A 41 18.59 35.56 21.01
C PRO A 41 17.41 34.58 21.12
N THR A 42 16.35 35.02 21.78
CA THR A 42 15.03 34.39 21.68
C THR A 42 14.60 34.49 20.23
N GLU A 43 14.78 33.40 19.49
CA GLU A 43 14.16 33.20 18.20
C GLU A 43 12.65 33.40 18.37
N PRO A 44 12.00 34.31 17.62
CA PRO A 44 10.57 34.50 17.74
C PRO A 44 9.90 33.18 17.38
N GLN A 45 9.26 32.56 18.37
CA GLN A 45 8.30 31.48 18.14
C GLN A 45 7.34 31.97 17.07
N ALA A 46 7.50 31.43 15.86
CA ALA A 46 6.48 31.49 14.83
C ALA A 46 5.26 30.82 15.45
N LYS A 47 4.33 31.66 15.94
CA LYS A 47 3.00 31.22 16.34
C LYS A 47 2.47 30.38 15.20
N ASP A 48 2.14 29.13 15.53
CA ASP A 48 1.59 28.15 14.62
C ASP A 48 0.63 28.82 13.65
N ALA A 49 1.04 28.91 12.38
CA ALA A 49 0.12 29.27 11.32
C ALA A 49 -1.04 28.26 11.41
N PRO A 50 -2.31 28.71 11.44
CA PRO A 50 -3.42 27.78 11.47
C PRO A 50 -3.27 26.83 10.29
N ALA A 51 -3.23 25.52 10.59
CA ALA A 51 -3.14 24.49 9.57
C ALA A 51 -4.21 24.75 8.50
N PRO A 52 -3.90 24.59 7.21
CA PRO A 52 -4.86 24.81 6.15
C PRO A 52 -6.13 23.97 6.43
N PRO A 53 -7.33 24.54 6.22
CA PRO A 53 -8.57 23.80 6.42
C PRO A 53 -8.53 22.54 5.56
N GLY A 54 -8.53 21.37 6.20
CA GLY A 54 -8.42 20.06 5.53
C GLY A 54 -7.21 19.22 5.95
N ALA A 55 -6.25 19.76 6.71
CA ALA A 55 -5.19 18.93 7.28
C ALA A 55 -5.78 17.88 8.25
N PRO A 56 -5.39 16.60 8.15
CA PRO A 56 -5.91 15.54 9.01
C PRO A 56 -5.61 15.85 10.48
N LYS A 57 -6.64 15.80 11.32
CA LYS A 57 -6.52 16.02 12.76
C LYS A 57 -5.77 14.84 13.41
N GLY A 58 -4.50 15.04 13.74
CA GLY A 58 -3.74 14.19 14.65
C GLY A 58 -3.27 12.85 14.07
N SER A 59 -2.43 12.14 14.82
CA SER A 59 -2.04 10.76 14.52
C SER A 59 -3.27 9.87 14.58
N MET A 60 -3.91 9.62 13.45
CA MET A 60 -4.98 8.63 13.36
C MET A 60 -4.39 7.28 13.77
N GLU A 61 -4.94 6.69 14.83
CA GLU A 61 -4.50 5.38 15.30
C GLU A 61 -4.60 4.40 14.14
N LEU A 62 -3.55 3.61 13.94
CA LEU A 62 -3.55 2.55 12.97
C LEU A 62 -4.65 1.55 13.38
N ILE A 63 -5.72 1.38 12.60
CA ILE A 63 -6.83 0.44 12.87
C ILE A 63 -6.68 -0.85 12.03
N GLY A 64 -6.88 -2.02 12.66
CA GLY A 64 -6.91 -3.33 11.97
C GLY A 64 -5.58 -4.09 11.87
N PRO A 65 -5.60 -5.31 11.30
CA PRO A 65 -4.40 -6.13 11.10
C PRO A 65 -3.52 -5.57 9.98
N GLU A 66 -2.25 -5.98 9.95
CA GLU A 66 -1.38 -5.72 8.81
C GLU A 66 -1.76 -6.61 7.63
N LEU A 67 -1.98 -6.01 6.46
CA LEU A 67 -2.43 -6.67 5.23
C LEU A 67 -1.37 -6.50 4.15
N TRP A 68 -0.66 -7.58 3.84
CA TRP A 68 0.34 -7.57 2.77
C TRP A 68 -0.31 -7.76 1.41
N VAL A 69 -0.01 -6.85 0.49
CA VAL A 69 -0.36 -6.95 -0.93
C VAL A 69 0.46 -8.06 -1.56
N THR A 70 -0.22 -9.05 -2.13
CA THR A 70 0.39 -10.07 -2.97
C THR A 70 -0.02 -9.78 -4.42
N PRO A 71 0.90 -9.26 -5.26
CA PRO A 71 0.59 -8.91 -6.64
C PRO A 71 -0.08 -10.08 -7.38
N GLY A 72 -1.13 -9.79 -8.13
CA GLY A 72 -1.89 -10.82 -8.86
C GLY A 72 -2.96 -11.53 -8.04
N LYS A 73 -2.87 -11.50 -6.70
CA LYS A 73 -3.63 -12.43 -5.84
C LYS A 73 -4.58 -11.74 -4.87
N GLY A 74 -4.17 -10.62 -4.29
CA GLY A 74 -5.01 -9.85 -3.37
C GLY A 74 -4.24 -9.17 -2.23
N ILE A 75 -4.91 -8.91 -1.10
CA ILE A 75 -4.32 -8.30 0.12
C ILE A 75 -4.60 -9.16 1.35
N GLY A 76 -3.55 -9.64 2.02
CA GLY A 76 -3.66 -10.50 3.20
C GLY A 76 -4.58 -11.71 2.97
N SER A 77 -5.71 -11.75 3.68
CA SER A 77 -6.72 -12.80 3.54
C SER A 77 -7.82 -12.47 2.50
N LEU A 78 -7.77 -11.31 1.85
CA LEU A 78 -8.73 -10.90 0.83
C LEU A 78 -8.17 -11.27 -0.54
N PHE A 79 -8.79 -12.24 -1.21
CA PHE A 79 -8.32 -12.78 -2.49
C PHE A 79 -9.39 -12.68 -3.57
N PHE A 80 -8.95 -12.50 -4.81
CA PHE A 80 -9.83 -12.41 -5.97
C PHE A 80 -10.73 -13.65 -6.12
N GLY A 81 -11.97 -13.43 -6.54
CA GLY A 81 -12.97 -14.49 -6.67
C GLY A 81 -13.68 -14.87 -5.37
N ALA A 82 -13.27 -14.31 -4.23
CA ALA A 82 -14.01 -14.44 -2.97
C ALA A 82 -15.35 -13.72 -3.03
N PHE A 83 -16.37 -14.28 -2.38
CA PHE A 83 -17.68 -13.64 -2.26
C PHE A 83 -17.67 -12.52 -1.22
N GLU A 84 -18.44 -11.46 -1.45
CA GLU A 84 -18.58 -10.30 -0.58
C GLU A 84 -18.86 -10.68 0.88
N GLU A 85 -19.77 -11.61 1.12
CA GLU A 85 -20.13 -12.08 2.47
C GLU A 85 -18.92 -12.68 3.22
N VAL A 86 -18.04 -13.39 2.51
CA VAL A 86 -16.82 -13.97 3.08
C VAL A 86 -15.85 -12.86 3.46
N ILE A 87 -15.74 -11.83 2.62
CA ILE A 87 -14.86 -10.67 2.86
C ILE A 87 -15.35 -9.86 4.06
N GLN A 88 -16.64 -9.51 4.11
CA GLN A 88 -17.21 -8.76 5.23
C GLN A 88 -17.08 -9.51 6.55
N LYS A 89 -17.26 -10.84 6.54
CA LYS A 89 -17.03 -11.66 7.73
C LYS A 89 -15.56 -11.63 8.19
N ARG A 90 -14.60 -11.64 7.26
CA ARG A 90 -13.16 -11.55 7.59
C ARG A 90 -12.74 -10.20 8.12
N LEU A 91 -13.38 -9.14 7.64
CA LEU A 91 -13.14 -7.77 8.08
C LEU A 91 -13.94 -7.41 9.33
N GLU A 92 -14.84 -8.29 9.77
CA GLU A 92 -15.73 -8.09 10.92
C GLU A 92 -16.59 -6.81 10.83
N ALA A 93 -16.73 -6.27 9.61
CA ALA A 93 -17.42 -5.02 9.36
C ALA A 93 -17.92 -4.92 7.90
N PRO A 94 -19.08 -4.27 7.66
CA PRO A 94 -19.47 -3.82 6.33
C PRO A 94 -18.57 -2.65 5.88
N CYS A 95 -18.58 -2.32 4.58
CA CYS A 95 -17.90 -1.09 4.14
C CYS A 95 -18.62 0.17 4.61
N ALA A 96 -17.85 1.25 4.78
CA ALA A 96 -18.34 2.52 5.27
C ALA A 96 -19.10 3.33 4.21
N ALA A 97 -18.83 3.06 2.93
CA ALA A 97 -19.54 3.64 1.80
C ALA A 97 -19.60 2.65 0.64
N GLU A 98 -20.71 2.67 -0.09
CA GLU A 98 -20.91 1.80 -1.25
C GLU A 98 -21.47 2.57 -2.44
N LYS A 99 -21.11 2.12 -3.63
CA LYS A 99 -21.70 2.57 -4.90
C LYS A 99 -22.02 1.35 -5.75
N ILE A 100 -23.25 1.29 -6.23
CA ILE A 100 -23.74 0.19 -7.05
C ILE A 100 -24.05 0.73 -8.45
N GLU A 101 -23.42 0.14 -9.45
CA GLU A 101 -23.63 0.42 -10.86
C GLU A 101 -24.19 -0.85 -11.50
N ARG A 102 -25.29 -0.73 -12.25
CA ARG A 102 -25.93 -1.85 -12.94
C ARG A 102 -25.82 -1.65 -14.44
N GLU A 103 -25.34 -2.66 -15.13
CA GLU A 103 -25.12 -2.66 -16.56
C GLU A 103 -25.93 -3.80 -17.20
N THR A 104 -26.68 -3.49 -18.27
CA THR A 104 -27.41 -4.52 -19.02
C THR A 104 -26.55 -4.99 -20.18
N THR A 105 -26.17 -6.27 -20.14
CA THR A 105 -25.41 -6.94 -21.20
C THR A 105 -26.33 -7.93 -21.96
N PRO A 106 -25.93 -8.43 -23.14
CA PRO A 106 -26.66 -9.50 -23.81
C PRO A 106 -26.82 -10.77 -22.97
N SER A 107 -25.95 -10.98 -21.98
CA SER A 107 -25.98 -12.13 -21.05
C SER A 107 -26.81 -11.88 -19.78
N GLY A 108 -27.41 -10.70 -19.63
CA GLY A 108 -28.20 -10.30 -18.47
C GLY A 108 -27.70 -9.03 -17.78
N VAL A 109 -28.29 -8.73 -16.61
CA VAL A 109 -27.91 -7.58 -15.78
C VAL A 109 -26.73 -7.95 -14.89
N VAL A 110 -25.62 -7.24 -15.07
CA VAL A 110 -24.40 -7.33 -14.26
C VAL A 110 -24.40 -6.20 -13.23
N GLU A 111 -24.18 -6.55 -11.96
CA GLU A 111 -24.04 -5.56 -10.88
C GLU A 111 -22.57 -5.37 -10.52
N LYS A 112 -22.06 -4.14 -10.62
CA LYS A 112 -20.73 -3.74 -10.16
C LYS A 112 -20.88 -2.90 -8.90
N LYS A 113 -20.36 -3.40 -7.79
CA LYS A 113 -20.39 -2.73 -6.49
C LYS A 113 -18.99 -2.30 -6.08
N ARG A 114 -18.78 -1.02 -5.80
CA ARG A 114 -17.58 -0.50 -5.14
C ARG A 114 -17.86 -0.26 -3.67
N CYS A 115 -16.94 -0.66 -2.81
CA CYS A 115 -17.14 -0.76 -1.37
C CYS A 115 -15.89 -0.20 -0.68
N ALA A 116 -16.00 0.99 -0.07
CA ALA A 116 -14.88 1.71 0.54
C ALA A 116 -14.76 1.37 2.02
N TYR A 117 -13.61 0.82 2.40
CA TYR A 117 -13.20 0.59 3.78
C TYR A 117 -12.32 1.78 4.21
N ILE A 118 -12.99 2.93 4.40
CA ILE A 118 -12.37 4.25 4.56
C ILE A 118 -11.29 4.23 5.64
N ASP A 119 -11.60 3.73 6.83
CA ASP A 119 -10.67 3.75 7.98
C ASP A 119 -9.47 2.80 7.79
N HIS A 120 -9.60 1.79 6.90
CA HIS A 120 -8.52 0.87 6.55
C HIS A 120 -7.70 1.32 5.33
N GLY A 121 -8.11 2.38 4.63
CA GLY A 121 -7.36 2.92 3.49
C GLY A 121 -7.45 2.11 2.20
N PHE A 122 -8.53 1.36 1.96
CA PHE A 122 -8.72 0.65 0.69
C PHE A 122 -10.18 0.59 0.21
N GLU A 123 -10.34 0.33 -1.08
CA GLU A 123 -11.59 0.08 -1.78
C GLU A 123 -11.57 -1.33 -2.40
N LEU A 124 -12.72 -2.01 -2.36
CA LEU A 124 -12.95 -3.27 -3.04
C LEU A 124 -14.00 -3.10 -4.13
N THR A 125 -13.75 -3.69 -5.30
CA THR A 125 -14.71 -3.78 -6.40
C THR A 125 -15.23 -5.20 -6.51
N PHE A 126 -16.55 -5.34 -6.54
CA PHE A 126 -17.26 -6.60 -6.69
C PHE A 126 -18.07 -6.59 -8.00
N GLU A 127 -18.07 -7.72 -8.71
CA GLU A 127 -19.01 -8.00 -9.80
C GLU A 127 -19.92 -9.14 -9.36
N ASP A 128 -21.24 -8.95 -9.36
CA ASP A 128 -22.22 -9.92 -8.89
C ASP A 128 -21.85 -10.52 -7.51
N SER A 129 -21.40 -9.67 -6.58
CA SER A 129 -20.90 -10.03 -5.24
C SER A 129 -19.59 -10.85 -5.20
N VAL A 130 -18.83 -10.92 -6.31
CA VAL A 130 -17.52 -11.58 -6.40
C VAL A 130 -16.42 -10.52 -6.46
N LEU A 131 -15.39 -10.63 -5.62
CA LEU A 131 -14.28 -9.66 -5.58
C LEU A 131 -13.45 -9.71 -6.87
N THR A 132 -13.36 -8.59 -7.58
CA THR A 132 -12.66 -8.45 -8.87
C THR A 132 -11.59 -7.37 -8.89
N GLY A 133 -11.63 -6.41 -7.96
CA GLY A 133 -10.66 -5.31 -7.89
C GLY A 133 -10.34 -4.90 -6.46
N ILE A 134 -9.10 -4.47 -6.23
CA ILE A 134 -8.63 -3.95 -4.94
C ILE A 134 -7.79 -2.71 -5.21
N HIS A 135 -8.14 -1.60 -4.55
CA HIS A 135 -7.39 -0.35 -4.63
C HIS A 135 -7.04 0.12 -3.22
N VAL A 136 -5.75 0.18 -2.92
CA VAL A 136 -5.23 0.74 -1.67
C VAL A 136 -4.88 2.20 -1.91
N HIS A 137 -5.28 3.07 -0.98
CA HIS A 137 -5.06 4.51 -1.04
C HIS A 137 -4.16 4.95 0.11
N ARG A 138 -3.37 5.99 -0.13
CA ARG A 138 -2.70 6.69 0.95
C ARG A 138 -3.69 7.35 1.88
N ARG A 139 -3.22 7.52 3.11
CA ARG A 139 -3.85 8.40 4.07
C ARG A 139 -4.06 9.78 3.43
N ASP A 140 -5.17 10.42 3.76
CA ASP A 140 -5.45 11.81 3.40
C ASP A 140 -5.87 12.01 1.92
N ARG A 141 -6.01 10.93 1.12
CA ARG A 141 -6.77 11.00 -0.14
C ARG A 141 -8.25 11.12 0.16
N GLU A 142 -8.93 12.02 -0.56
CA GLU A 142 -10.37 12.19 -0.43
C GLU A 142 -11.10 10.96 -0.97
N VAL A 143 -12.11 10.50 -0.24
CA VAL A 143 -12.99 9.41 -0.68
C VAL A 143 -14.00 10.00 -1.67
N ARG A 144 -13.78 9.76 -2.96
CA ARG A 144 -14.57 10.33 -4.05
C ARG A 144 -15.48 9.30 -4.70
N GLY A 145 -16.56 9.79 -5.30
CA GLY A 145 -17.47 8.94 -6.10
C GLY A 145 -18.47 8.14 -5.27
N TYR A 146 -18.69 8.51 -4.01
CA TYR A 146 -19.70 7.93 -3.12
C TYR A 146 -20.68 9.02 -2.65
N ASP A 147 -21.89 8.63 -2.26
CA ASP A 147 -22.86 9.55 -1.64
C ASP A 147 -22.53 9.73 -0.16
N LEU A 148 -21.60 10.65 0.12
CA LEU A 148 -21.15 10.99 1.47
C LEU A 148 -21.77 12.31 1.91
N LYS A 149 -22.26 12.35 3.17
CA LYS A 149 -22.84 13.57 3.76
C LYS A 149 -21.81 14.69 3.97
N GLU A 150 -20.55 14.32 4.13
CA GLU A 150 -19.43 15.23 4.33
C GLU A 150 -18.16 14.64 3.67
N PRO A 151 -17.19 15.49 3.27
CA PRO A 151 -15.92 15.00 2.76
C PRO A 151 -15.24 14.08 3.78
N ARG A 152 -14.91 12.86 3.36
CA ARG A 152 -14.13 11.90 4.15
C ARG A 152 -12.81 11.62 3.45
N TYR A 153 -11.81 11.25 4.23
CA TYR A 153 -10.48 10.91 3.75
C TYR A 153 -10.13 9.49 4.18
N TYR A 154 -9.37 8.79 3.35
CA TYR A 154 -8.89 7.46 3.69
C TYR A 154 -7.97 7.51 4.91
N GLY A 155 -8.14 6.52 5.78
CA GLY A 155 -7.26 6.24 6.91
C GLY A 155 -5.93 5.64 6.46
N THR A 156 -5.15 5.15 7.42
CA THR A 156 -3.83 4.60 7.12
C THR A 156 -3.94 3.11 6.81
N PHE A 157 -3.59 2.73 5.58
CA PHE A 157 -3.40 1.32 5.25
C PHE A 157 -2.19 0.74 6.00
N LYS A 158 -2.42 -0.32 6.75
CA LYS A 158 -1.35 -1.07 7.42
C LYS A 158 -0.87 -2.21 6.54
N GLY A 159 0.21 -1.99 5.83
CA GLY A 159 0.87 -3.01 5.04
C GLY A 159 1.50 -2.42 3.80
N GLY A 160 1.92 -3.29 2.89
CA GLY A 160 2.59 -2.90 1.67
C GLY A 160 2.74 -4.05 0.70
N VAL A 161 3.62 -3.90 -0.26
CA VAL A 161 4.05 -4.97 -1.17
C VAL A 161 5.41 -5.49 -0.67
N PRO A 162 5.56 -6.80 -0.40
CA PRO A 162 6.85 -7.36 -0.03
C PRO A 162 7.93 -7.12 -1.10
N PRO A 163 9.21 -6.98 -0.72
CA PRO A 163 9.72 -7.13 0.64
C PRO A 163 9.59 -5.89 1.54
N LYS A 164 9.46 -4.67 1.00
CA LYS A 164 9.51 -3.41 1.79
C LYS A 164 8.79 -2.21 1.17
N ILE A 165 7.89 -2.41 0.22
CA ILE A 165 7.24 -1.30 -0.48
C ILE A 165 6.00 -0.84 0.28
N MET A 166 6.10 0.30 0.93
CA MET A 166 5.03 0.88 1.75
C MET A 166 4.54 2.19 1.14
N ILE A 167 3.27 2.52 1.36
CA ILE A 167 2.74 3.84 0.99
C ILE A 167 3.53 4.94 1.70
N GLY A 168 3.82 6.02 0.99
CA GLY A 168 4.58 7.17 1.47
C GLY A 168 6.07 7.12 1.12
N LEU A 169 6.59 6.00 0.60
CA LEU A 169 7.95 5.97 0.07
C LEU A 169 8.12 6.94 -1.09
N PHE A 170 9.26 7.61 -1.17
CA PHE A 170 9.62 8.39 -2.35
C PHE A 170 9.72 7.47 -3.57
N LYS A 171 9.29 7.97 -4.74
CA LYS A 171 9.29 7.18 -5.98
C LYS A 171 10.64 6.52 -6.26
N HIS A 172 11.74 7.25 -6.12
CA HIS A 172 13.08 6.70 -6.38
C HIS A 172 13.46 5.55 -5.44
N ILE A 173 13.04 5.60 -4.16
CA ILE A 173 13.27 4.51 -3.20
C ILE A 173 12.42 3.30 -3.57
N ALA A 174 11.15 3.51 -3.95
CA ALA A 174 10.29 2.42 -4.37
C ALA A 174 10.84 1.71 -5.63
N GLU A 175 11.40 2.46 -6.58
CA GLU A 175 12.04 1.89 -7.78
C GLU A 175 13.39 1.24 -7.50
N GLU A 176 14.14 1.69 -6.50
CA GLU A 176 15.38 1.05 -6.07
C GLU A 176 15.10 -0.32 -5.45
N GLU A 177 14.07 -0.41 -4.60
CA GLU A 177 13.70 -1.63 -3.88
C GLU A 177 12.91 -2.62 -4.74
N TYR A 178 12.00 -2.13 -5.60
CA TYR A 178 11.11 -2.99 -6.41
C TYR A 178 11.57 -3.15 -7.87
N GLY A 179 12.54 -2.34 -8.30
CA GLY A 179 12.89 -2.16 -9.70
C GLY A 179 12.04 -1.11 -10.39
N LYS A 180 12.52 -0.62 -11.54
CA LYS A 180 11.73 0.30 -12.38
C LYS A 180 10.54 -0.42 -13.01
N PRO A 181 9.39 0.24 -13.17
CA PRO A 181 8.24 -0.38 -13.80
C PRO A 181 8.54 -0.67 -15.28
N PRO A 182 8.15 -1.85 -15.80
CA PRO A 182 8.23 -2.16 -17.23
C PRO A 182 7.52 -1.14 -18.13
N ARG A 183 6.44 -0.55 -17.60
CA ARG A 183 5.69 0.53 -18.25
C ARG A 183 5.32 1.57 -17.21
N GLU A 184 5.52 2.83 -17.55
CA GLU A 184 5.06 3.97 -16.76
C GLU A 184 4.13 4.83 -17.61
N GLU A 185 3.03 5.28 -17.01
CA GLU A 185 2.15 6.30 -17.56
C GLU A 185 2.27 7.53 -16.68
N LYS A 186 2.80 8.62 -17.24
CA LYS A 186 2.76 9.93 -16.60
C LYS A 186 1.51 10.67 -17.04
N LEU A 187 0.81 11.27 -16.10
CA LEU A 187 -0.34 12.09 -16.43
C LEU A 187 0.14 13.46 -16.94
N PRO A 188 -0.46 14.01 -18.01
CA PRO A 188 -0.05 15.30 -18.57
C PRO A 188 -0.34 16.47 -17.62
N GLU A 189 -1.33 16.30 -16.75
CA GLU A 189 -1.70 17.22 -15.68
C GLU A 189 -1.86 16.40 -14.39
N LEU A 190 -1.59 17.02 -13.24
CA LEU A 190 -1.82 16.35 -11.95
C LEU A 190 -3.30 16.00 -11.83
N GLY A 191 -3.56 14.72 -11.60
CA GLY A 191 -4.91 14.22 -11.37
C GLY A 191 -5.47 14.68 -10.02
N PRO A 192 -6.70 14.26 -9.70
CA PRO A 192 -7.26 14.41 -8.37
C PRO A 192 -6.26 13.93 -7.30
N ASP A 193 -6.15 14.69 -6.21
CA ASP A 193 -5.26 14.39 -5.08
C ASP A 193 -3.76 14.36 -5.40
N GLY A 194 -3.35 14.95 -6.54
CA GLY A 194 -1.95 15.08 -6.93
C GLY A 194 -1.40 13.88 -7.71
N LEU A 195 -2.26 13.00 -8.24
CA LEU A 195 -1.83 11.84 -9.01
C LEU A 195 -0.95 12.26 -10.19
N TYR A 196 0.32 11.84 -10.14
CA TYR A 196 1.37 12.23 -11.05
C TYR A 196 1.68 11.13 -12.09
N ALA A 197 1.77 9.88 -11.64
CA ALA A 197 2.13 8.77 -12.52
C ALA A 197 1.60 7.42 -12.02
N ARG A 198 1.55 6.46 -12.94
CA ARG A 198 1.29 5.04 -12.67
C ARG A 198 2.42 4.17 -13.18
N GLY A 199 3.04 3.39 -12.29
CA GLY A 199 4.02 2.37 -12.63
C GLY A 199 3.36 1.00 -12.66
N PHE A 200 3.39 0.33 -13.81
CA PHE A 200 2.69 -0.95 -14.02
C PHE A 200 3.66 -2.11 -13.83
N TYR A 201 3.40 -2.96 -12.85
CA TYR A 201 4.11 -4.20 -12.59
C TYR A 201 3.17 -5.40 -12.77
N PRO A 202 3.69 -6.63 -12.95
CA PRO A 202 2.85 -7.82 -13.01
C PRO A 202 1.97 -7.98 -11.77
N GLY A 203 0.66 -7.83 -11.94
CA GLY A 203 -0.35 -8.02 -10.88
C GLY A 203 -0.48 -6.87 -9.87
N VAL A 204 0.24 -5.76 -10.05
CA VAL A 204 0.07 -4.55 -9.24
C VAL A 204 0.50 -3.30 -10.00
N THR A 205 -0.29 -2.25 -9.90
CA THR A 205 0.04 -0.91 -10.40
C THR A 205 0.29 0.00 -9.21
N PHE A 206 1.44 0.67 -9.21
CA PHE A 206 1.80 1.67 -8.21
C PHE A 206 1.32 3.03 -8.68
N GLU A 207 0.55 3.71 -7.83
CA GLU A 207 0.16 5.10 -8.07
C GLU A 207 1.11 6.03 -7.31
N TYR A 208 1.59 7.06 -7.98
CA TYR A 208 2.48 8.06 -7.41
C TYR A 208 1.80 9.42 -7.40
N ASP A 209 1.80 10.09 -6.25
CA ASP A 209 1.29 11.45 -6.11
C ASP A 209 2.45 12.43 -5.95
N GLU A 210 2.34 13.58 -6.59
CA GLU A 210 3.08 14.78 -6.24
C GLU A 210 2.38 15.46 -5.07
N ILE A 211 3.12 15.70 -3.98
CA ILE A 211 2.59 16.39 -2.79
C ILE A 211 3.03 17.85 -2.75
N HIS A 212 2.47 18.61 -1.80
CA HIS A 212 2.65 20.06 -1.71
C HIS A 212 4.11 20.55 -1.68
N ASP A 213 5.06 19.72 -1.24
CA ASP A 213 6.49 20.03 -1.24
C ASP A 213 7.19 19.78 -2.59
N GLY A 214 6.43 19.37 -3.62
CA GLY A 214 6.91 19.01 -4.96
C GLY A 214 7.51 17.60 -5.06
N SER A 215 7.55 16.84 -3.96
CA SER A 215 8.10 15.48 -4.00
C SER A 215 7.06 14.45 -4.46
N VAL A 216 7.53 13.44 -5.17
CA VAL A 216 6.70 12.36 -5.70
C VAL A 216 6.82 11.13 -4.80
N LYS A 217 5.69 10.70 -4.23
CA LYS A 217 5.62 9.57 -3.30
C LYS A 217 4.62 8.52 -3.78
N LEU A 218 4.91 7.27 -3.45
CA LEU A 218 4.00 6.15 -3.61
C LEU A 218 2.74 6.40 -2.78
N ALA A 219 1.61 6.49 -3.46
CA ALA A 219 0.35 6.95 -2.92
C ALA A 219 -0.78 5.92 -3.00
N GLY A 220 -0.58 4.81 -3.72
CA GLY A 220 -1.57 3.75 -3.77
C GLY A 220 -1.09 2.51 -4.51
N PHE A 221 -1.87 1.45 -4.35
CA PHE A 221 -1.70 0.18 -5.04
C PHE A 221 -3.01 -0.20 -5.69
N ILE A 222 -3.01 -0.41 -7.01
CA ILE A 222 -4.11 -1.08 -7.69
C ILE A 222 -3.67 -2.53 -7.88
N VAL A 223 -4.29 -3.47 -7.17
CA VAL A 223 -3.98 -4.89 -7.32
C VAL A 223 -4.82 -5.43 -8.47
N GLU A 224 -4.14 -6.01 -9.45
CA GLU A 224 -4.78 -6.58 -10.63
C GLU A 224 -4.75 -8.10 -10.53
N PRO A 225 -5.82 -8.82 -10.92
CA PRO A 225 -5.81 -10.28 -10.88
C PRO A 225 -4.83 -10.84 -11.92
N ASP A 226 -3.99 -11.78 -11.48
CA ASP A 226 -3.19 -12.60 -12.40
C ASP A 226 -4.06 -13.60 -13.17
N GLU A 227 -3.46 -14.33 -14.12
CA GLU A 227 -4.18 -15.31 -14.94
C GLU A 227 -4.85 -16.43 -14.13
N GLN A 228 -4.31 -16.77 -12.95
CA GLN A 228 -4.92 -17.76 -12.08
C GLN A 228 -6.13 -17.16 -11.36
N ALA A 229 -5.98 -15.95 -10.81
CA ALA A 229 -7.04 -15.19 -10.16
C ALA A 229 -8.21 -14.91 -11.11
N LYS A 230 -7.94 -14.54 -12.37
CA LYS A 230 -8.98 -14.36 -13.40
C LYS A 230 -9.83 -15.61 -13.61
N LYS A 231 -9.20 -16.79 -13.71
CA LYS A 231 -9.93 -18.06 -13.83
C LYS A 231 -10.80 -18.36 -12.60
N VAL A 232 -10.33 -18.00 -11.41
CA VAL A 232 -11.11 -18.15 -10.18
C VAL A 232 -12.30 -17.18 -10.19
N ILE A 233 -12.11 -15.92 -10.60
CA ILE A 233 -13.19 -14.94 -10.77
C ILE A 233 -14.25 -15.47 -11.74
N GLU A 234 -13.85 -15.89 -12.94
CA GLU A 234 -14.76 -16.41 -13.97
C GLU A 234 -15.58 -17.59 -13.45
N LYS A 235 -14.91 -18.53 -12.77
CA LYS A 235 -15.57 -19.67 -12.13
C LYS A 235 -16.58 -19.20 -11.08
N SER A 236 -16.18 -18.35 -10.13
CA SER A 236 -17.07 -17.83 -9.07
C SER A 236 -18.28 -17.07 -9.64
N LEU A 237 -18.07 -16.26 -10.68
CA LEU A 237 -19.15 -15.54 -11.37
C LEU A 237 -20.13 -16.51 -12.05
N SER A 238 -19.62 -17.53 -12.73
CA SER A 238 -20.47 -18.55 -13.37
C SER A 238 -21.33 -19.30 -12.34
N GLU A 239 -20.76 -19.67 -11.20
CA GLU A 239 -21.46 -20.34 -10.09
C GLU A 239 -22.53 -19.44 -9.46
N LYS A 240 -22.26 -18.14 -9.33
CA LYS A 240 -23.22 -17.16 -8.79
C LYS A 240 -24.39 -16.95 -9.74
N ARG A 241 -24.11 -16.77 -11.04
CA ARG A 241 -25.13 -16.55 -12.07
C ARG A 241 -26.03 -17.77 -12.28
N ALA A 242 -25.49 -18.98 -12.15
CA ALA A 242 -26.28 -20.21 -12.23
C ALA A 242 -27.29 -20.38 -11.07
N LYS A 243 -27.12 -19.65 -9.97
CA LYS A 243 -28.00 -19.68 -8.79
C LYS A 243 -29.05 -18.55 -8.77
N LYS A 244 -29.01 -17.64 -9.75
CA LYS A 244 -29.91 -16.49 -9.86
C LYS A 244 -31.07 -16.83 -10.80
#